data_AF-A0A8T3A5B3-F1
#
_entry.id   AF-A0A8T3A5B3-F1
#
_cell.length_a   1.000
_cell.length_b   1.000
_cell.length_c   1.000
_cell.angle_alpha   90.00
_cell.angle_beta   90.00
_cell.angle_gamma   90.00
#
_symmetry.space_group_name_H-M   'P 1'
#
loop_
_entity.id
_entity.type
_entity.pdbx_description
1 polymer ?
#
loop_
_entity_poly.entity_id
_entity_poly.type
_entity_poly.pdbx_seq_one_letter_code
_entity_poly.pdbx_strand_id
1 'polypeptide(L)'
;MLVFPQHASHYGCEKQILKLVEITSAKWTCSASCIKCYVDNGWKYLLSTPCKHGLREAEFIEQNPKLQNGGSDSGGGFVENSKRFMVADNLHISPISSISLIMTKGIDFLISDVVEKEVIVDKAKVLSLLGVMLISKSVLTDVFAPKQKRRSICHYM
;
A
#
# COMPACT_ATOMS: atom_id res chain seq x y z
N MET A 1 -1.11 18.84 5.80
CA MET A 1 -1.80 17.63 6.30
C MET A 1 -2.98 17.37 5.38
N LEU A 2 -3.11 16.18 4.81
CA LEU A 2 -4.27 15.87 3.97
C LEU A 2 -5.51 15.79 4.87
N VAL A 3 -6.44 16.74 4.68
CA VAL A 3 -7.62 16.92 5.53
C VAL A 3 -8.61 15.75 5.38
N PHE A 4 -8.49 14.97 4.30
CA PHE A 4 -9.31 13.80 4.04
C PHE A 4 -8.51 12.77 3.21
N PRO A 5 -7.71 11.90 3.84
CA PRO A 5 -6.92 10.92 3.11
C PRO A 5 -7.85 9.89 2.44
N GLN A 6 -7.74 9.78 1.12
CA GLN A 6 -8.44 8.79 0.32
C GLN A 6 -7.44 7.88 -0.36
N HIS A 7 -7.82 6.62 -0.57
CA HIS A 7 -7.04 5.72 -1.41
C HIS A 7 -7.31 6.02 -2.88
N ALA A 8 -6.28 5.93 -3.72
CA ALA A 8 -6.46 5.89 -5.16
C ALA A 8 -7.35 4.70 -5.55
N SER A 9 -8.05 4.83 -6.67
CA SER A 9 -8.91 3.79 -7.21
C SER A 9 -8.17 2.46 -7.34
N HIS A 10 -8.79 1.38 -6.90
CA HIS A 10 -8.25 0.03 -6.85
C HIS A 10 -7.06 -0.20 -5.90
N TYR A 11 -6.69 0.75 -5.03
CA TYR A 11 -5.67 0.57 -3.98
C TYR A 11 -6.25 0.18 -2.61
N GLY A 12 -7.56 0.01 -2.50
CA GLY A 12 -8.22 -0.42 -1.26
C GLY A 12 -7.86 -1.84 -0.81
N CYS A 13 -8.31 -2.25 0.37
CA CYS A 13 -8.20 -3.64 0.82
C CYS A 13 -9.47 -3.98 1.61
N GLU A 14 -10.04 -5.18 1.42
CA GLU A 14 -11.29 -5.57 2.08
C GLU A 14 -11.21 -5.48 3.61
N LYS A 15 -10.01 -5.67 4.19
CA LYS A 15 -9.77 -5.66 5.64
C LYS A 15 -9.01 -4.41 6.11
N GLN A 16 -9.40 -3.23 5.67
CA GLN A 16 -8.78 -1.98 6.13
C GLN A 16 -9.12 -1.65 7.60
N ILE A 17 -8.09 -1.51 8.43
CA ILE A 17 -8.23 -1.14 9.85
C ILE A 17 -8.76 0.29 10.03
N LEU A 18 -8.34 1.23 9.18
CA LEU A 18 -8.72 2.64 9.28
C LEU A 18 -10.03 3.00 8.56
N LYS A 19 -10.57 2.08 7.73
CA LYS A 19 -11.79 2.29 6.92
C LYS A 19 -11.71 3.58 6.08
N LEU A 20 -10.62 3.75 5.33
CA LEU A 20 -10.44 4.93 4.50
C LEU A 20 -11.28 4.79 3.22
N VAL A 21 -11.78 5.90 2.72
CA VAL A 21 -12.59 5.92 1.50
C VAL A 21 -11.67 5.74 0.30
N GLU A 22 -12.08 4.87 -0.63
CA GLU A 22 -11.43 4.66 -1.91
C GLU A 22 -12.10 5.54 -2.97
N ILE A 23 -11.28 6.23 -3.77
CA ILE A 23 -11.75 7.04 -4.88
C ILE A 23 -12.38 6.12 -5.93
N THR A 24 -13.50 6.56 -6.51
CA THR A 24 -14.17 5.84 -7.60
C THR A 24 -13.29 5.83 -8.85
N SER A 25 -13.26 4.69 -9.54
CA SER A 25 -12.51 4.54 -10.78
C SER A 25 -12.93 5.56 -11.83
N ALA A 26 -11.92 6.08 -12.55
CA ALA A 26 -12.18 7.05 -13.59
C ALA A 26 -12.69 6.36 -14.86
N LYS A 27 -13.77 6.92 -15.43
CA LYS A 27 -14.35 6.52 -16.72
C LYS A 27 -14.45 7.74 -17.61
N TRP A 28 -13.94 7.64 -18.83
CA TRP A 28 -14.07 8.70 -19.83
C TRP A 28 -14.39 8.12 -21.21
N THR A 29 -15.13 8.88 -22.01
CA THR A 29 -15.52 8.50 -23.36
C THR A 29 -14.81 9.38 -24.38
N CYS A 30 -14.33 8.77 -25.46
CA CYS A 30 -13.84 9.49 -26.64
C CYS A 30 -14.91 9.37 -27.72
N SER A 31 -15.57 10.46 -28.06
CA SER A 31 -16.65 10.50 -29.08
C SER A 31 -16.14 10.59 -30.52
N ALA A 32 -14.84 10.36 -30.74
CA ALA A 32 -14.20 10.57 -32.03
C ALA A 32 -13.68 9.27 -32.70
N SER A 33 -13.46 8.18 -31.94
CA SER A 33 -12.82 6.99 -32.50
C SER A 33 -12.82 5.78 -31.56
N CYS A 34 -12.37 4.62 -32.08
CA CYS A 34 -12.08 3.44 -31.26
C CYS A 34 -10.78 3.58 -30.44
N ILE A 35 -10.60 2.75 -29.41
CA ILE A 35 -9.42 2.73 -28.51
C ILE A 35 -8.11 2.64 -29.30
N LYS A 36 -8.04 1.72 -30.27
CA LYS A 36 -6.83 1.52 -31.08
C LYS A 36 -6.46 2.79 -31.85
N CYS A 37 -7.44 3.40 -32.52
CA CYS A 37 -7.22 4.66 -33.23
C CYS A 37 -6.84 5.82 -32.29
N TYR A 38 -7.38 5.86 -31.08
CA TYR A 38 -7.01 6.87 -30.09
C TYR A 38 -5.54 6.73 -29.65
N VAL A 39 -5.10 5.51 -29.33
CA VAL A 39 -3.72 5.21 -28.93
C VAL A 39 -2.74 5.52 -30.07
N ASP A 40 -3.08 5.09 -31.29
CA ASP A 40 -2.20 5.22 -32.46
C ASP A 40 -2.00 6.69 -32.90
N ASN A 41 -2.98 7.58 -32.67
CA ASN A 41 -2.97 8.95 -33.20
C ASN A 41 -2.61 10.04 -32.17
N GLY A 42 -2.33 9.69 -30.91
CA GLY A 42 -1.74 10.59 -29.91
C GLY A 42 -2.42 11.96 -29.80
N TRP A 43 -3.69 11.96 -29.39
CA TRP A 43 -4.52 13.17 -29.14
C TRP A 43 -4.72 14.12 -30.34
N LYS A 44 -4.21 13.82 -31.54
CA LYS A 44 -4.39 14.70 -32.70
C LYS A 44 -5.82 14.61 -33.22
N TYR A 45 -6.51 15.75 -33.14
CA TYR A 45 -7.94 16.00 -33.42
C TYR A 45 -8.43 15.75 -34.86
N LEU A 46 -7.76 14.92 -35.66
CA LEU A 46 -8.11 14.66 -37.06
C LEU A 46 -8.55 13.21 -37.30
N LEU A 47 -9.36 12.66 -36.40
CA LEU A 47 -10.02 11.38 -36.64
C LEU A 47 -11.37 11.65 -37.30
N SER A 48 -11.47 11.33 -38.59
CA SER A 48 -12.75 11.21 -39.28
C SER A 48 -13.69 10.35 -38.43
N THR A 49 -14.91 10.81 -38.18
CA THR A 49 -15.95 10.09 -37.46
C THR A 49 -17.02 9.60 -38.43
N PRO A 50 -17.38 8.30 -38.45
CA PRO A 50 -16.76 7.18 -37.71
C PRO A 50 -15.31 6.95 -38.14
N CYS A 51 -14.49 6.39 -37.25
CA CYS A 51 -13.12 6.04 -37.60
C CYS A 51 -13.10 4.99 -38.73
N LYS A 52 -11.93 4.72 -39.33
CA LYS A 52 -11.78 3.70 -40.39
C LYS A 52 -12.26 2.28 -40.00
N HIS A 53 -12.48 2.02 -38.71
CA HIS A 53 -13.04 0.77 -38.20
C HIS A 53 -14.56 0.82 -37.99
N GLY A 54 -15.25 1.88 -38.42
CA GLY A 54 -16.70 2.06 -38.30
C GLY A 54 -17.18 2.51 -36.92
N LEU A 55 -16.28 2.70 -35.94
CA LEU A 55 -16.62 3.08 -34.57
C LEU A 55 -16.62 4.59 -34.38
N ARG A 56 -17.63 5.08 -33.66
CA ARG A 56 -17.83 6.51 -33.36
C ARG A 56 -17.37 6.88 -31.96
N GLU A 57 -17.37 5.93 -31.05
CA GLU A 57 -17.03 6.15 -29.67
C GLU A 57 -16.17 5.01 -29.11
N ALA A 58 -15.39 5.36 -28.09
CA ALA A 58 -14.67 4.43 -27.24
C ALA A 58 -14.86 4.81 -25.78
N GLU A 59 -15.00 3.78 -24.94
CA GLU A 59 -15.01 3.93 -23.50
C GLU A 59 -13.64 3.52 -22.94
N PHE A 60 -13.11 4.35 -22.05
CA PHE A 60 -11.92 4.05 -21.26
C PHE A 60 -12.35 3.87 -19.81
N ILE A 61 -11.96 2.74 -19.25
CA ILE A 61 -12.25 2.36 -17.87
C ILE A 61 -10.90 2.04 -17.24
N GLU A 62 -10.61 2.70 -16.12
CA GLU A 62 -9.48 2.33 -15.28
C GLU A 62 -9.58 0.84 -14.92
N GLN A 63 -8.51 0.10 -15.18
CA GLN A 63 -8.47 -1.33 -14.91
C GLN A 63 -8.04 -1.58 -13.47
N ASN A 64 -8.71 -2.51 -12.80
CA ASN A 64 -8.29 -2.96 -11.48
C ASN A 64 -7.04 -3.84 -11.61
N PRO A 65 -5.84 -3.38 -11.17
CA PRO A 65 -4.60 -4.14 -11.31
C PRO A 65 -4.57 -5.44 -10.49
N LYS A 66 -5.52 -5.62 -9.57
CA LYS A 66 -5.66 -6.83 -8.77
C LYS A 66 -6.38 -7.96 -9.50
N LEU A 67 -6.93 -7.69 -10.67
CA LEU A 67 -7.61 -8.68 -11.51
C LEU A 67 -6.71 -9.05 -12.68
N GLN A 68 -6.34 -10.33 -12.77
CA GLN A 68 -5.48 -10.82 -13.85
C GLN A 68 -6.09 -10.63 -15.25
N ASN A 69 -7.43 -10.53 -15.36
CA ASN A 69 -8.14 -10.47 -16.65
C ASN A 69 -9.01 -9.21 -16.85
N GLY A 70 -8.94 -8.21 -15.97
CA GLY A 70 -9.79 -7.01 -16.05
C GLY A 70 -11.27 -7.29 -15.73
N GLY A 71 -11.81 -6.68 -14.67
CA GLY A 71 -13.20 -6.90 -14.23
C GLY A 71 -13.58 -6.00 -13.04
N SER A 72 -14.80 -6.16 -12.52
CA SER A 72 -15.31 -5.39 -11.37
C SER A 72 -15.28 -6.15 -10.05
N ASP A 73 -14.84 -7.40 -10.04
CA ASP A 73 -14.84 -8.22 -8.82
C ASP A 73 -13.73 -7.75 -7.86
N SER A 74 -13.91 -8.02 -6.56
CA SER A 74 -12.95 -7.67 -5.52
C SER A 74 -11.65 -8.45 -5.70
N GLY A 75 -10.78 -7.90 -6.55
CA GLY A 75 -9.47 -8.48 -6.85
C GLY A 75 -8.65 -8.67 -5.57
N GLY A 76 -7.86 -9.75 -5.54
CA GLY A 76 -7.02 -10.12 -4.40
C GLY A 76 -5.91 -9.10 -4.09
N GLY A 77 -5.01 -9.45 -3.17
CA GLY A 77 -3.82 -8.64 -2.92
C GLY A 77 -2.91 -8.56 -4.14
N PHE A 78 -2.16 -7.46 -4.28
CA PHE A 78 -1.12 -7.30 -5.32
C PHE A 78 0.03 -8.31 -5.19
N VAL A 79 0.06 -9.04 -4.08
CA VAL A 79 1.15 -9.93 -3.70
C VAL A 79 0.63 -11.35 -3.58
N GLU A 80 1.43 -12.29 -4.09
CA GLU A 80 1.20 -13.72 -3.95
C GLU A 80 1.02 -14.12 -2.48
N ASN A 81 -0.05 -14.86 -2.17
CA ASN A 81 -0.42 -15.25 -0.80
C ASN A 81 0.69 -15.97 0.00
N SER A 82 1.66 -16.57 -0.68
CA SER A 82 2.77 -17.32 -0.09
C SER A 82 3.94 -16.43 0.38
N LYS A 83 4.03 -15.18 -0.09
CA LYS A 83 5.16 -14.29 0.21
C LYS A 83 5.02 -13.66 1.58
N ARG A 84 6.08 -13.79 2.39
CA ARG A 84 6.23 -13.13 3.69
C ARG A 84 7.18 -11.94 3.59
N PHE A 85 6.91 -10.91 4.38
CA PHE A 85 7.69 -9.67 4.40
C PHE A 85 8.11 -9.34 5.82
N MET A 86 9.29 -8.75 5.91
CA MET A 86 9.82 -8.16 7.12
C MET A 86 9.57 -6.66 7.01
N VAL A 87 9.02 -6.09 8.07
CA VAL A 87 8.94 -4.65 8.25
C VAL A 87 9.96 -4.31 9.33
N ALA A 88 11.02 -3.61 8.95
CA ALA A 88 12.05 -3.17 9.88
C ALA A 88 11.55 -2.01 10.76
N ASP A 89 12.31 -1.65 11.79
CA ASP A 89 11.93 -0.63 12.78
C ASP A 89 11.66 0.75 12.16
N ASN A 90 12.38 1.08 11.09
CA ASN A 90 12.19 2.28 10.27
C ASN A 90 11.12 2.13 9.17
N LEU A 91 10.31 1.08 9.24
CA LEU A 91 9.27 0.69 8.27
C LEU A 91 9.77 0.31 6.88
N HIS A 92 11.06 0.04 6.72
CA HIS A 92 11.56 -0.54 5.48
C HIS A 92 10.99 -1.94 5.29
N ILE A 93 10.33 -2.18 4.16
CA ILE A 93 9.70 -3.45 3.82
C ILE A 93 10.64 -4.23 2.91
N SER A 94 10.93 -5.49 3.27
CA SER A 94 11.71 -6.41 2.43
C SER A 94 11.12 -7.82 2.46
N PRO A 95 11.26 -8.62 1.39
CA PRO A 95 10.92 -10.04 1.45
C PRO A 95 11.69 -10.75 2.57
N ILE A 96 11.03 -11.67 3.27
CA ILE A 96 11.70 -12.54 4.24
C ILE A 96 12.36 -13.69 3.49
N SER A 97 13.68 -13.75 3.60
CA SER A 97 14.47 -14.94 3.33
C SER A 97 15.56 -15.04 4.39
N SER A 98 16.12 -16.24 4.59
CA SER A 98 17.26 -16.44 5.49
C SER A 98 18.42 -15.50 5.14
N ILE A 99 18.66 -15.28 3.84
CA ILE A 99 19.69 -14.36 3.33
C ILE A 99 19.34 -12.90 3.63
N SER A 100 18.08 -12.46 3.43
CA SER A 100 17.70 -11.06 3.68
C SER A 100 17.77 -10.70 5.17
N LEU A 101 17.46 -11.67 6.04
CA LEU A 101 17.57 -11.51 7.49
C LEU A 101 19.03 -11.34 7.94
N ILE A 102 19.95 -12.16 7.41
CA ILE A 102 21.39 -12.03 7.68
C ILE A 102 21.92 -10.68 7.16
N MET A 103 21.54 -10.26 5.95
CA MET A 103 21.99 -8.97 5.40
C MET A 103 21.52 -7.77 6.21
N THR A 104 20.34 -7.85 6.83
CA THR A 104 19.72 -6.73 7.55
C THR A 104 20.07 -6.69 9.03
N LYS A 105 20.31 -7.84 9.65
CA LYS A 105 20.59 -7.95 11.09
C LYS A 105 22.01 -8.40 11.42
N GLY A 106 22.81 -8.77 10.42
CA GLY A 106 24.14 -9.32 10.59
C GLY A 106 24.13 -10.81 10.97
N ILE A 107 25.30 -11.45 10.91
CA ILE A 107 25.47 -12.85 11.30
C ILE A 107 25.21 -13.03 12.80
N ASP A 108 25.51 -12.01 13.62
CA ASP A 108 25.30 -12.03 15.07
C ASP A 108 23.85 -12.29 15.46
N PHE A 109 22.89 -11.92 14.61
CA PHE A 109 21.48 -12.24 14.80
C PHE A 109 21.20 -13.74 14.85
N LEU A 110 21.94 -14.56 14.09
CA LEU A 110 21.76 -16.02 14.09
C LEU A 110 22.20 -16.68 15.40
N ILE A 111 23.04 -15.99 16.17
CA ILE A 111 23.65 -16.47 17.40
C ILE A 111 23.07 -15.78 18.64
N SER A 112 22.16 -14.81 18.43
CA SER A 112 21.51 -14.06 19.49
C SER A 112 20.22 -14.75 19.95
N ASP A 113 19.89 -14.64 21.24
CA ASP A 113 18.59 -15.07 21.78
C ASP A 113 17.48 -14.13 21.30
N VAL A 114 16.99 -14.37 20.08
CA VAL A 114 15.88 -13.64 19.49
C VAL A 114 14.57 -14.21 19.99
N VAL A 115 13.76 -13.35 20.63
CA VAL A 115 12.40 -13.72 21.06
C VAL A 115 11.40 -13.23 20.03
N GLU A 116 10.65 -14.16 19.46
CA GLU A 116 9.48 -13.83 18.65
C GLU A 116 8.30 -13.45 19.56
N LYS A 117 7.62 -12.36 19.24
CA LYS A 117 6.42 -11.90 19.95
C LYS A 117 5.32 -11.61 18.96
N GLU A 118 4.17 -12.22 19.20
CA GLU A 118 2.96 -11.85 18.50
C GLU A 118 2.43 -10.51 19.01
N VAL A 119 2.09 -9.62 18.09
CA VAL A 119 1.54 -8.31 18.40
C VAL A 119 0.23 -8.12 17.65
N ILE A 120 -0.85 -7.91 18.41
CA ILE A 120 -2.15 -7.55 17.85
C ILE A 120 -2.10 -6.08 17.42
N VAL A 121 -2.39 -5.80 16.14
CA VAL A 121 -2.44 -4.45 15.58
C VAL A 121 -3.89 -4.02 15.44
N ASP A 122 -4.35 -3.20 16.39
CA ASP A 122 -5.69 -2.62 16.38
C ASP A 122 -5.69 -1.19 15.80
N LYS A 123 -6.88 -0.59 15.70
CA LYS A 123 -7.04 0.77 15.19
C LYS A 123 -6.23 1.80 15.98
N ALA A 124 -6.15 1.66 17.30
CA ALA A 124 -5.42 2.60 18.16
C ALA A 124 -3.91 2.55 17.86
N LYS A 125 -3.35 1.34 17.72
CA LYS A 125 -1.94 1.14 17.36
C LYS A 125 -1.63 1.63 15.96
N VAL A 126 -2.52 1.43 14.99
CA VAL A 126 -2.33 1.98 13.63
C VAL A 126 -2.29 3.50 13.64
N LEU A 127 -3.21 4.15 14.38
CA LEU A 127 -3.18 5.61 14.53
C LEU A 127 -1.92 6.10 15.24
N SER A 128 -1.49 5.40 16.29
CA SER A 128 -0.22 5.68 16.97
C SER A 128 0.97 5.53 16.03
N LEU A 129 0.99 4.48 15.20
CA LEU A 129 2.00 4.26 14.17
C LEU A 129 2.06 5.45 13.21
N LEU A 130 0.93 5.87 12.64
CA LEU A 130 0.86 7.03 11.76
C LEU A 130 1.42 8.30 12.41
N GLY A 131 1.12 8.54 13.68
CA GLY A 131 1.65 9.70 14.40
C GLY A 131 3.16 9.61 14.61
N VAL A 132 3.65 8.48 15.08
CA VAL A 132 5.08 8.25 15.37
C VAL A 132 5.94 8.29 14.09
N MET A 133 5.42 7.81 12.96
CA MET A 133 6.08 7.88 11.65
C MET A 133 6.52 9.29 11.25
N LEU A 134 5.82 10.32 11.72
CA LEU A 134 6.12 11.71 11.37
C LEU A 134 7.28 12.29 12.18
N ILE A 135 7.66 11.66 13.28
CA ILE A 135 8.58 12.24 14.27
C ILE A 135 9.71 11.31 14.70
N SER A 136 9.65 10.01 14.39
CA SER A 136 10.63 9.02 14.83
C SER A 136 11.19 8.18 13.70
N LYS A 137 12.45 7.73 13.86
CA LYS A 137 13.11 6.75 13.00
C LYS A 137 13.00 5.32 13.54
N SER A 138 12.60 5.16 14.80
CA SER A 138 12.44 3.87 15.50
C SER A 138 10.96 3.57 15.75
N VAL A 139 10.19 3.55 14.66
CA VAL A 139 8.73 3.65 14.69
C VAL A 139 8.08 2.44 15.37
N LEU A 140 8.52 1.22 15.01
CA LEU A 140 7.92 0.01 15.59
C LEU A 140 8.25 -0.09 17.09
N THR A 141 9.49 0.24 17.47
CA THR A 141 9.92 0.26 18.86
C THR A 141 9.08 1.23 19.68
N ASP A 142 8.90 2.46 19.21
CA ASP A 142 8.15 3.49 19.96
C ASP A 142 6.66 3.14 20.15
N VAL A 143 6.08 2.36 19.23
CA VAL A 143 4.67 1.96 19.27
C VAL A 143 4.45 0.66 20.03
N PHE A 144 5.33 -0.32 19.84
CA PHE A 144 5.11 -1.70 20.29
C PHE A 144 6.01 -2.13 21.45
N ALA A 145 7.09 -1.40 21.76
CA ALA A 145 7.92 -1.74 22.91
C ALA A 145 7.20 -1.44 24.23
N PRO A 146 7.40 -2.27 25.27
CA PRO A 146 6.86 -1.99 26.58
C PRO A 146 7.44 -0.68 27.12
N LYS A 147 6.58 0.27 27.49
CA LYS A 147 7.00 1.50 28.14
C LYS A 147 7.64 1.16 29.48
N GLN A 148 8.92 1.50 29.65
CA GLN A 148 9.57 1.34 30.95
C GLN A 148 8.88 2.25 31.97
N LYS A 149 8.44 1.68 33.10
CA LYS A 149 8.02 2.49 34.25
C LYS A 149 9.26 3.24 34.75
N ARG A 150 9.23 4.57 34.71
CA ARG A 150 10.22 5.39 35.44
C ARG A 150 10.15 4.96 36.91
N ARG A 151 11.20 4.32 37.43
CA ARG A 151 11.37 4.17 38.87
C ARG A 151 11.61 5.59 39.40
N SER A 152 10.65 6.13 40.16
CA SER A 152 10.88 7.35 40.94
C SER A 152 12.01 7.05 41.92
N ILE A 153 13.17 7.63 41.71
CA ILE A 153 14.24 7.63 42.71
C ILE A 153 13.74 8.56 43.83
N CYS A 154 13.19 7.99 44.90
CA CYS A 154 13.03 8.72 46.14
C CYS A 154 14.44 8.92 46.70
N HIS A 155 14.96 10.15 46.58
CA HIS A 155 16.12 10.58 47.34
C HIS A 155 15.71 10.66 48.82
N TYR A 156 16.20 9.75 49.65
CA TYR A 156 16.22 9.93 51.10
C TYR A 156 17.52 10.68 51.43
N MET A 157 17.38 11.89 51.98
CA MET A 157 18.45 12.61 52.69
C MET A 157 18.45 12.21 54.15
#